data_AF-A0A378AN41-F1
#
_entry.id   AF-A0A378AN41-F1
#
_cell.length_a   1.000
_cell.length_b   1.000
_cell.length_c   1.000
_cell.angle_alpha   90.00
_cell.angle_beta   90.00
_cell.angle_gamma   90.00
#
_symmetry.space_group_name_H-M   'P 1'
#
loop_
_entity.id
_entity.type
_entity.pdbx_description
1 polymer ?
#
loop_
_entity_poly.entity_id
_entity_poly.type
_entity_poly.pdbx_seq_one_letter_code
_entity_poly.pdbx_strand_id
1 'polypeptide(L)'
;MTAIASVRSAGRLNQEIRGLVEQTNSALLNENANKDSKVIPTQRDLLAGIVAKHYARQHLLPHDVVMAHERGMIHYHDLDYSPFFPMFNCMLIDLKGMLTQGFKMGNAEIEPPKSISTATAVTAQIIAPGRQPYLRRHHHQPHR
;
A
#
# COMPACT_ATOMS: atom_id res chain seq x y z
N MET A 1 16.61 -31.59 4.77
CA MET A 1 16.19 -31.48 3.36
C MET A 1 15.65 -30.07 3.09
N THR A 2 16.50 -29.03 3.17
CA THR A 2 16.01 -27.64 3.29
C THR A 2 16.81 -26.67 2.41
N ALA A 3 16.92 -26.94 1.11
CA ALA A 3 17.65 -26.06 0.19
C ALA A 3 17.00 -25.88 -1.21
N ILE A 4 15.88 -26.54 -1.51
CA ILE A 4 15.33 -26.56 -2.89
C ILE A 4 14.31 -25.42 -3.14
N ALA A 5 13.73 -24.82 -2.09
CA ALA A 5 12.74 -23.74 -2.24
C ALA A 5 13.36 -22.38 -2.65
N SER A 6 14.57 -22.07 -2.16
CA SER A 6 15.20 -20.75 -2.33
C SER A 6 15.61 -20.45 -3.78
N VAL A 7 16.03 -21.47 -4.54
CA VAL A 7 16.49 -21.27 -5.93
C VAL A 7 15.34 -21.04 -6.92
N ARG A 8 14.12 -21.53 -6.64
CA ARG A 8 12.96 -21.37 -7.54
C ARG A 8 12.29 -20.00 -7.41
N SER A 9 12.36 -19.37 -6.23
CA SER A 9 11.63 -18.13 -5.95
C SER A 9 12.28 -16.91 -6.61
N ALA A 10 13.62 -16.81 -6.60
CA ALA A 10 14.35 -15.73 -7.26
C ALA A 10 14.11 -15.71 -8.78
N GLY A 11 13.97 -16.90 -9.40
CA GLY A 11 13.62 -17.02 -10.81
C GLY A 11 12.23 -16.45 -11.13
N ARG A 12 11.23 -16.75 -10.28
CA ARG A 12 9.86 -16.25 -10.45
C ARG A 12 9.76 -14.74 -10.23
N LEU A 13 10.43 -14.21 -9.20
CA LEU A 13 10.47 -12.76 -8.93
C LEU A 13 11.01 -12.01 -10.14
N ASN A 14 12.16 -12.44 -10.68
CA ASN A 14 12.78 -11.80 -11.84
C ASN A 14 11.90 -11.89 -13.09
N GLN A 15 11.15 -12.99 -13.27
CA GLN A 15 10.19 -13.12 -14.37
C GLN A 15 9.02 -12.15 -14.25
N GLU A 16 8.47 -11.96 -13.05
CA GLU A 16 7.38 -11.00 -12.81
C GLU A 16 7.86 -9.55 -13.01
N ILE A 17 9.04 -9.19 -12.50
CA ILE A 17 9.67 -7.87 -12.73
C ILE A 17 9.91 -7.65 -14.23
N ARG A 18 10.50 -8.62 -14.92
CA ARG A 18 10.73 -8.55 -16.37
C ARG A 18 9.42 -8.39 -17.13
N GLY A 19 8.39 -9.15 -16.76
CA GLY A 19 7.06 -9.06 -17.35
C GLY A 19 6.40 -7.70 -17.18
N LEU A 20 6.66 -7.01 -16.06
CA LEU A 20 6.25 -5.62 -15.86
C LEU A 20 7.06 -4.66 -16.75
N VAL A 21 8.38 -4.77 -16.76
CA VAL A 21 9.27 -3.86 -17.52
C VAL A 21 9.03 -3.98 -19.03
N GLU A 22 8.89 -5.21 -19.53
CA GLU A 22 8.63 -5.48 -20.95
C GLU A 22 7.14 -5.37 -21.31
N GLN A 23 6.27 -5.09 -20.34
CA GLN A 23 4.81 -4.99 -20.50
C GLN A 23 4.17 -6.24 -21.13
N THR A 24 4.68 -7.43 -20.80
CA THR A 24 4.22 -8.72 -21.37
C THR A 24 3.26 -9.48 -20.45
N ASN A 25 3.21 -9.15 -19.16
CA ASN A 25 2.35 -9.86 -18.19
C ASN A 25 0.98 -9.17 -18.01
N SER A 26 0.02 -9.49 -18.88
CA SER A 26 -1.32 -8.87 -18.87
C SER A 26 -2.09 -9.06 -17.55
N ALA A 27 -1.90 -10.18 -16.85
CA ALA A 27 -2.59 -10.42 -15.58
C ALA A 27 -2.11 -9.45 -14.49
N LEU A 28 -0.81 -9.14 -14.50
CA LEU A 28 -0.21 -8.16 -13.60
C LEU A 28 -0.57 -6.73 -13.99
N LEU A 29 -0.50 -6.41 -15.29
CA LEU A 29 -0.81 -5.07 -15.78
C LEU A 29 -2.28 -4.68 -15.55
N ASN A 30 -3.19 -5.65 -15.53
CA ASN A 30 -4.62 -5.43 -15.36
C ASN A 30 -5.14 -5.88 -13.98
N GLU A 31 -4.27 -6.04 -12.98
CA GLU A 31 -4.71 -6.51 -11.66
C GLU A 31 -5.68 -5.53 -10.97
N ASN A 32 -5.56 -4.24 -11.30
CA ASN A 32 -6.45 -3.19 -10.80
C ASN A 32 -7.01 -2.38 -11.98
N ALA A 33 -8.30 -2.56 -12.27
CA ALA A 33 -8.98 -1.90 -13.38
C ALA A 33 -9.02 -0.35 -13.26
N ASN A 34 -8.79 0.21 -12.06
CA ASN A 34 -8.74 1.65 -11.84
C ASN A 34 -7.34 2.25 -12.04
N LYS A 35 -6.30 1.42 -12.26
CA LYS A 35 -4.92 1.88 -12.42
C LYS A 35 -4.45 1.68 -13.86
N ASP A 36 -4.00 2.75 -14.51
CA ASP A 36 -3.40 2.65 -15.84
C ASP A 36 -1.95 2.16 -15.73
N SER A 37 -1.68 0.92 -16.13
CA SER A 37 -0.34 0.30 -16.06
C SER A 37 0.71 0.94 -16.98
N LYS A 38 0.28 1.83 -17.88
CA LYS A 38 1.18 2.54 -18.80
C LYS A 38 1.80 3.79 -18.17
N VAL A 39 1.23 4.32 -17.09
CA VAL A 39 1.77 5.51 -16.43
C VAL A 39 2.81 5.13 -15.37
N ILE A 40 3.86 5.94 -15.29
CA ILE A 40 5.01 5.70 -14.39
C ILE A 40 4.62 5.50 -12.92
N PRO A 41 3.68 6.26 -12.32
CA PRO A 41 3.27 6.02 -10.94
C PRO A 41 2.74 4.61 -10.71
N THR A 42 1.90 4.11 -11.62
CA THR A 42 1.34 2.75 -11.56
C THR A 42 2.44 1.71 -11.72
N GLN A 43 3.37 1.89 -12.67
CA GLN A 43 4.48 0.94 -12.84
C GLN A 43 5.36 0.83 -11.59
N ARG A 44 5.62 1.95 -10.91
CA ARG A 44 6.36 1.97 -9.64
C ARG A 44 5.61 1.25 -8.53
N ASP A 45 4.31 1.46 -8.44
CA ASP A 45 3.43 0.82 -7.46
C ASP A 45 3.32 -0.70 -7.71
N LEU A 46 3.11 -1.13 -8.96
CA LEU A 46 3.13 -2.55 -9.36
C LEU A 46 4.47 -3.22 -9.03
N LEU A 47 5.60 -2.55 -9.29
CA LEU A 47 6.92 -3.08 -8.95
C LEU A 47 7.08 -3.29 -7.44
N ALA A 48 6.66 -2.31 -6.64
CA ALA A 48 6.65 -2.44 -5.18
C ALA A 48 5.76 -3.61 -4.73
N GLY A 49 4.58 -3.76 -5.35
CA GLY A 49 3.65 -4.86 -5.09
C GLY A 49 4.23 -6.24 -5.40
N ILE A 50 4.96 -6.40 -6.52
CA ILE A 50 5.66 -7.66 -6.86
C ILE A 50 6.64 -8.04 -5.75
N VAL A 51 7.49 -7.10 -5.34
CA VAL A 51 8.51 -7.32 -4.31
C VAL A 51 7.86 -7.63 -2.96
N ALA A 52 6.81 -6.88 -2.59
CA ALA A 52 6.07 -7.08 -1.35
C ALA A 52 5.40 -8.45 -1.29
N LYS A 53 4.64 -8.86 -2.33
CA LYS A 53 4.00 -10.20 -2.40
C LYS A 53 5.03 -11.30 -2.26
N HIS A 54 6.15 -11.17 -2.96
CA HIS A 54 7.23 -12.15 -2.91
C HIS A 54 7.80 -12.28 -1.49
N TYR A 55 8.21 -11.16 -0.89
CA TYR A 55 8.83 -11.16 0.43
C TYR A 55 7.86 -11.64 1.51
N ALA A 56 6.60 -11.21 1.46
CA ALA A 56 5.56 -11.63 2.40
C ALA A 56 5.38 -13.15 2.41
N ARG A 57 5.26 -13.77 1.23
CA ARG A 57 5.08 -15.23 1.09
C ARG A 57 6.30 -16.03 1.54
N GLN A 58 7.51 -15.50 1.33
CA GLN A 58 8.75 -16.22 1.66
C GLN A 58 9.15 -16.06 3.13
N HIS A 59 8.83 -14.93 3.76
CA HIS A 59 9.45 -14.55 5.02
C HIS A 59 8.50 -14.07 6.12
N LEU A 60 7.31 -13.56 5.79
CA LEU A 60 6.43 -12.92 6.78
C LEU A 60 5.20 -13.77 7.14
N LEU A 61 4.61 -14.44 6.15
CA LEU A 61 3.38 -15.19 6.36
C LEU A 61 3.66 -16.64 6.80
N PRO A 62 2.82 -17.21 7.68
CA PRO A 62 2.83 -18.63 7.98
C PRO A 62 2.64 -19.48 6.71
N HIS A 63 3.35 -20.61 6.63
CA HIS A 63 3.38 -21.43 5.44
C HIS A 63 2.01 -21.99 5.04
N ASP A 64 1.21 -22.40 6.02
CA ASP A 64 -0.16 -22.89 5.82
C ASP A 64 -1.09 -21.81 5.21
N VAL A 65 -0.96 -20.55 5.66
CA VAL A 65 -1.69 -19.40 5.08
C VAL A 65 -1.28 -19.18 3.63
N VAL A 66 0.02 -19.19 3.33
CA VAL A 66 0.52 -19.04 1.95
C VAL A 66 -0.02 -20.15 1.06
N MET A 67 0.05 -21.40 1.50
CA MET A 67 -0.44 -22.55 0.74
C MET A 67 -1.96 -22.50 0.52
N ALA A 68 -2.72 -22.06 1.52
CA ALA A 68 -4.16 -21.89 1.39
C ALA A 68 -4.53 -20.79 0.39
N HIS A 69 -3.79 -19.68 0.41
CA HIS A 69 -3.95 -18.60 -0.54
C HIS A 69 -3.61 -19.01 -1.98
N GLU A 70 -2.47 -19.67 -2.19
CA GLU A 70 -2.04 -20.11 -3.52
C GLU A 70 -2.94 -21.17 -4.14
N ARG A 71 -3.59 -22.00 -3.31
CA ARG A 71 -4.59 -23.00 -3.75
C ARG A 71 -5.99 -22.42 -3.96
N GLY A 72 -6.19 -21.13 -3.67
CA GLY A 72 -7.50 -20.49 -3.75
C GLY A 72 -8.49 -20.93 -2.67
N MET A 73 -8.02 -21.57 -1.59
CA MET A 73 -8.87 -21.93 -0.45
C MET A 73 -9.23 -20.70 0.39
N ILE A 74 -8.31 -19.74 0.46
CA ILE A 74 -8.52 -18.41 1.05
C ILE A 74 -8.00 -17.33 0.09
N HIS A 75 -8.43 -16.10 0.31
CA HIS A 75 -7.88 -14.94 -0.39
C HIS A 75 -7.33 -13.95 0.64
N TYR A 76 -6.00 -13.82 0.71
CA TYR A 76 -5.35 -12.79 1.51
C TYR A 76 -5.44 -11.47 0.74
N HIS A 77 -6.25 -10.54 1.24
CA HIS A 77 -6.44 -9.23 0.62
C HIS A 77 -5.18 -8.36 0.73
N ASP A 78 -4.93 -7.54 -0.29
CA ASP A 78 -3.87 -6.52 -0.32
C ASP A 78 -2.46 -7.07 -0.03
N LEU A 79 -2.14 -8.27 -0.53
CA LEU A 79 -0.85 -8.94 -0.31
C LEU A 79 0.36 -8.19 -0.93
N ASP A 80 0.10 -7.30 -1.90
CA ASP A 80 1.01 -6.28 -2.44
C ASP A 80 1.34 -5.16 -1.46
N TYR A 81 0.55 -4.98 -0.40
CA TYR A 81 0.72 -3.92 0.59
C TYR A 81 1.06 -4.51 1.96
N SER A 82 0.26 -5.45 2.47
CA SER A 82 0.39 -6.05 3.80
C SER A 82 0.76 -7.53 3.72
N PRO A 83 1.60 -8.07 4.62
CA PRO A 83 2.20 -7.45 5.81
C PRO A 83 3.54 -6.74 5.56
N PHE A 84 3.98 -6.61 4.30
CA PHE A 84 5.29 -6.05 3.98
C PHE A 84 5.42 -4.59 4.42
N PHE A 85 4.38 -3.80 4.21
CA PHE A 85 4.22 -2.48 4.78
C PHE A 85 3.11 -2.49 5.84
N PRO A 86 3.27 -1.76 6.96
CA PRO A 86 2.24 -1.65 7.98
C PRO A 86 1.14 -0.66 7.55
N MET A 87 0.44 -1.00 6.47
CA MET A 87 -0.68 -0.23 5.95
C MET A 87 -2.01 -0.80 6.47
N PHE A 88 -2.88 0.10 6.88
CA PHE A 88 -4.28 -0.23 7.18
C PHE A 88 -5.10 -0.20 5.89
N ASN A 89 -6.26 -0.87 5.92
CA ASN A 89 -7.20 -0.86 4.82
C ASN A 89 -8.01 0.47 4.81
N CYS A 90 -9.33 0.39 4.90
CA CYS A 90 -10.19 1.54 5.02
C CYS A 90 -10.25 2.07 6.46
N MET A 91 -10.39 3.39 6.59
CA MET A 91 -10.64 4.04 7.87
C MET A 91 -11.64 5.17 7.72
N LEU A 92 -12.38 5.47 8.79
CA LEU A 92 -13.18 6.68 8.89
C LEU A 92 -12.30 7.82 9.39
N ILE A 93 -12.17 8.87 8.60
CA ILE A 93 -11.34 10.04 8.94
C ILE A 93 -12.14 10.96 9.87
N ASP A 94 -11.58 11.29 11.03
CA ASP A 94 -12.13 12.30 11.94
C ASP A 94 -11.90 13.72 11.42
N LEU A 95 -12.60 14.06 10.34
CA LEU A 95 -12.49 15.37 9.70
C LEU A 95 -12.92 16.50 10.67
N LYS A 96 -13.90 16.24 11.55
CA LYS A 96 -14.36 17.22 12.55
C LYS A 96 -13.23 17.57 13.50
N GLY A 97 -12.56 16.58 14.10
CA GLY A 97 -11.42 16.81 14.97
C GLY A 97 -10.30 17.57 14.26
N MET A 98 -9.95 17.14 13.04
CA MET A 98 -8.87 17.75 12.25
C MET A 98 -9.15 19.22 11.92
N LEU A 99 -10.36 19.56 11.47
CA LEU A 99 -10.71 20.94 11.09
C LEU A 99 -10.98 21.84 12.29
N THR A 100 -11.31 21.31 13.47
CA THR A 100 -11.58 22.12 14.67
C THR A 100 -10.37 22.32 15.57
N GLN A 101 -9.43 21.37 15.59
CA GLN A 101 -8.27 21.39 16.48
C GLN A 101 -6.94 21.64 15.76
N GLY A 102 -6.95 21.63 14.42
CA GLY A 102 -5.75 21.58 13.62
C GLY A 102 -5.09 20.19 13.66
N PHE A 103 -4.17 19.96 12.74
CA PHE A 103 -3.49 18.68 12.58
C PHE A 103 -2.12 18.87 11.93
N LYS A 104 -1.34 17.79 11.84
CA LYS A 104 -0.06 17.80 11.13
C LYS A 104 -0.17 16.96 9.86
N MET A 105 0.38 17.47 8.77
CA MET A 105 0.41 16.81 7.47
C MET A 105 1.83 16.82 6.92
N GLY A 106 2.52 15.68 7.01
CA GLY A 106 3.97 15.63 6.79
C GLY A 106 4.70 16.54 7.78
N ASN A 107 5.40 17.55 7.28
CA ASN A 107 6.11 18.53 8.09
C ASN A 107 5.32 19.82 8.34
N ALA A 108 4.13 19.97 7.74
CA ALA A 108 3.32 21.16 7.88
C ALA A 108 2.33 21.04 9.04
N GLU A 109 2.26 22.07 9.88
CA GLU A 109 1.16 22.25 10.82
C GLU A 109 0.01 22.99 10.15
N ILE A 110 -1.18 22.40 10.21
CA ILE A 110 -2.40 22.95 9.62
C ILE A 110 -3.27 23.46 10.75
N GLU A 111 -3.54 24.76 10.75
CA GLU A 111 -4.46 25.41 11.68
C GLU A 111 -5.93 25.21 11.25
N PRO A 112 -6.89 25.39 12.19
CA PRO A 112 -8.31 25.41 11.85
C PRO A 112 -8.61 26.42 10.71
N PRO A 113 -9.29 26.00 9.63
CA PRO A 113 -9.59 26.88 8.50
C PRO A 113 -10.56 27.99 8.92
N LYS A 114 -10.31 29.21 8.42
CA LYS A 114 -11.13 30.41 8.71
C LYS A 114 -12.18 30.72 7.64
N SER A 115 -12.32 29.84 6.64
CA SER A 115 -13.31 29.96 5.57
C SER A 115 -13.71 28.57 5.04
N ILE A 116 -14.89 28.48 4.43
CA ILE A 116 -15.35 27.24 3.80
C ILE A 116 -14.42 26.80 2.65
N SER A 117 -13.91 27.75 1.86
CA SER A 117 -12.96 27.48 0.77
C SER A 117 -11.67 26.85 1.28
N THR A 118 -11.14 27.38 2.38
CA THR A 118 -9.95 26.78 3.03
C THR A 118 -10.28 25.39 3.59
N ALA A 119 -11.44 25.21 4.21
CA ALA A 119 -11.85 23.92 4.77
C ALA A 119 -11.98 22.84 3.70
N THR A 120 -12.59 23.14 2.55
CA THR A 120 -12.72 22.19 1.44
C THR A 120 -11.36 21.89 0.78
N ALA A 121 -10.50 22.89 0.60
CA ALA A 121 -9.15 22.69 0.08
C ALA A 121 -8.27 21.82 0.99
N VAL A 122 -8.38 22.00 2.31
CA VAL A 122 -7.68 21.15 3.29
C VAL A 122 -8.26 19.74 3.30
N THR A 123 -9.59 19.60 3.22
CA THR A 123 -10.25 18.29 3.14
C THR A 123 -9.79 17.50 1.91
N ALA A 124 -9.69 18.14 0.75
CA ALA A 124 -9.17 17.52 -0.46
C ALA A 124 -7.73 17.00 -0.28
N GLN A 125 -6.90 17.71 0.48
CA GLN A 125 -5.54 17.27 0.80
C GLN A 125 -5.51 16.11 1.80
N ILE A 126 -6.44 16.08 2.76
CA ILE A 126 -6.55 14.99 3.74
C ILE A 126 -6.88 13.67 3.06
N ILE A 127 -7.76 13.68 2.05
CA ILE A 127 -8.18 12.45 1.33
C ILE A 127 -7.26 12.08 0.17
N ALA A 128 -6.27 12.91 -0.17
CA ALA A 128 -5.37 12.66 -1.29
C ALA A 128 -4.41 11.50 -0.96
N PRO A 129 -4.18 10.56 -1.89
CA PRO A 129 -3.22 9.46 -1.70
C PRO A 129 -1.82 9.97 -1.33
N GLY A 130 -1.15 9.26 -0.42
CA GLY A 130 0.21 9.59 0.02
C GLY A 130 0.33 10.78 0.98
N ARG A 131 -0.79 11.41 1.36
CA ARG A 131 -0.85 12.34 2.50
C ARG A 131 -1.31 11.54 3.71
N GLN A 132 -0.46 11.45 4.73
CA GLN A 132 -0.81 10.79 5.98
C GLN A 132 -0.94 11.85 7.08
N PRO A 133 -2.12 12.46 7.23
CA PRO A 133 -2.34 13.43 8.27
C PRO A 133 -2.58 12.72 9.61
N TYR A 134 -2.15 13.34 10.71
CA TYR A 134 -2.42 12.85 12.05
C TYR A 134 -2.75 14.00 12.99
N LEU A 135 -3.65 13.73 13.94
CA LEU A 135 -4.07 14.71 14.95
C LEU A 135 -2.88 15.06 15.87
N ARG A 136 -2.79 16.33 16.26
CA ARG A 136 -1.73 16.84 17.15
C ARG A 136 -1.56 16.05 18.45
N ARG A 137 -2.64 15.43 18.95
CA ARG A 137 -2.64 14.66 20.21
C ARG A 137 -2.06 13.26 20.09
N HIS A 138 -1.82 12.76 18.87
CA HIS A 138 -1.08 11.52 18.66
C HIS A 138 0.39 11.84 18.33
N HIS A 139 1.14 12.28 19.34
CA HIS A 139 2.61 12.29 19.28
C HIS A 139 3.23 10.89 19.27
N HIS A 140 2.41 9.85 19.42
CA HIS A 140 2.77 8.54 18.92
C HIS A 140 2.49 8.51 17.41
N GLN A 141 3.56 8.64 16.63
CA GLN A 141 3.69 7.77 15.47
C GLN A 141 3.17 6.38 15.90
N PRO A 142 2.40 5.64 15.08
CA PRO A 142 2.27 4.21 15.32
C PRO A 142 3.69 3.64 15.31
N HIS A 143 4.28 3.54 16.50
CA HIS A 143 5.57 2.95 16.71
C HIS A 143 5.34 1.45 16.65
N ARG A 144 5.82 0.90 15.53
CA ARG A 144 6.30 -0.48 15.36
C ARG A 144 5.25 -1.58 15.37
#